data_AF-A0A1C5EMI6-F1
#
_entry.id   AF-A0A1C5EMI6-F1
#
_cell.length_a   1.000
_cell.length_b   1.000
_cell.length_c   1.000
_cell.angle_alpha   90.00
_cell.angle_beta   90.00
_cell.angle_gamma   90.00
#
_symmetry.space_group_name_H-M   'P 1'
#
loop_
_entity.id
_entity.type
_entity.pdbx_description
1 polymer ?
#
loop_
_entity_poly.entity_id
_entity_poly.type
_entity_poly.pdbx_seq_one_letter_code
_entity_poly.pdbx_strand_id
1 'polypeptide(L)' 'PAAPEPPPVSPEDDIPEDDDPDLDESALSGHDLIMRELGATVVEEFTNE' A
#
# COMPACT_ATOMS: atom_id res chain seq x y z
N PRO A 1 4.69 -11.47 35.03
CA PRO A 1 5.80 -10.50 34.83
C PRO A 1 5.56 -9.79 33.50
N ALA A 2 5.74 -8.48 33.41
CA ALA A 2 5.60 -7.76 32.15
C ALA A 2 6.80 -8.09 31.24
N ALA A 3 6.55 -8.22 29.93
CA ALA A 3 7.62 -8.38 28.95
C ALA A 3 8.41 -7.05 28.84
N PRO A 4 9.73 -7.10 28.58
CA PRO A 4 10.52 -5.90 28.36
C PRO A 4 10.07 -5.15 27.09
N GLU A 5 10.12 -3.82 27.11
CA GLU A 5 9.78 -2.98 25.95
C GLU A 5 10.82 -3.13 24.81
N PRO A 6 10.37 -3.10 23.54
CA PRO A 6 11.26 -3.18 22.39
C PRO A 6 12.15 -1.94 22.24
N PRO A 7 13.35 -2.08 21.64
CA PRO A 7 14.22 -0.95 21.36
C PRO A 7 13.55 0.04 20.39
N PRO A 8 13.85 1.35 20.50
CA PRO A 8 13.30 2.35 19.58
C PRO A 8 13.82 2.10 18.16
N VAL A 9 12.90 2.10 17.20
CA VAL A 9 13.19 1.96 15.77
C VAL A 9 13.44 3.33 15.13
N SER A 10 14.39 3.43 14.20
CA SER A 10 14.58 4.65 13.41
C SER A 10 13.43 4.80 12.41
N PRO A 11 13.01 6.02 12.03
CA PRO A 11 11.94 6.21 11.04
C PRO A 11 12.23 5.60 9.67
N GLU A 12 13.50 5.41 9.32
CA GLU A 12 13.92 4.78 8.05
C GLU A 12 13.83 3.24 8.10
N ASP A 13 13.88 2.66 9.30
CA ASP A 13 13.74 1.22 9.55
C ASP A 13 12.31 0.85 9.93
N ASP A 14 11.42 1.85 10.02
CA ASP A 14 10.01 1.70 10.36
C ASP A 14 9.26 1.18 9.14
N ILE A 15 9.03 -0.13 9.12
CA ILE A 15 8.24 -0.81 8.11
C ILE A 15 6.96 -1.34 8.75
N PRO A 16 5.85 -1.38 8.00
CA PRO A 16 4.60 -1.94 8.50
C PRO A 16 4.77 -3.40 8.96
N GLU A 17 4.04 -3.77 10.01
CA GLU A 17 4.11 -5.11 10.63
C GLU A 17 3.34 -6.13 9.79
N ASP A 18 3.90 -7.31 9.49
CA ASP A 18 3.30 -8.33 8.61
C ASP A 18 1.90 -8.84 9.03
N ASP A 19 1.44 -8.53 10.25
CA ASP A 19 0.10 -8.85 10.77
C ASP A 19 -0.92 -7.72 10.63
N ASP A 20 -0.54 -6.59 10.05
CA ASP A 20 -1.45 -5.47 9.78
C ASP A 20 -2.44 -5.83 8.65
N PRO A 21 -3.77 -5.80 8.92
CA PRO A 21 -4.81 -6.16 7.96
C PRO A 21 -4.84 -5.28 6.70
N ASP A 22 -4.31 -4.05 6.78
CA ASP A 22 -4.23 -3.13 5.66
C ASP A 22 -3.04 -3.42 4.73
N LEU A 23 -2.14 -4.34 5.10
CA LEU A 23 -1.01 -4.78 4.26
C LEU A 23 -1.34 -5.92 3.30
N ASP A 24 -2.45 -6.63 3.50
CA ASP A 24 -2.86 -7.72 2.62
C ASP A 24 -3.47 -7.16 1.30
N GLU A 25 -3.76 -8.05 0.32
CA GLU A 25 -4.21 -7.77 -1.07
C GLU A 25 -5.43 -6.84 -1.25
N SER A 26 -5.99 -6.29 -0.17
CA SER A 26 -6.95 -5.19 -0.17
C SER A 26 -6.31 -3.82 -0.42
N ALA A 27 -4.98 -3.72 -0.42
CA ALA A 27 -4.24 -2.66 -1.09
C ALA A 27 -4.48 -2.76 -2.61
N LEU A 28 -5.74 -2.57 -3.04
CA LEU A 28 -6.06 -2.20 -4.39
C LEU A 28 -5.05 -1.11 -4.74
N SER A 29 -4.21 -1.40 -5.73
CA SER A 29 -3.30 -0.40 -6.29
C SER A 29 -4.12 0.87 -6.47
N GLY A 30 -3.58 2.06 -6.21
CA GLY A 30 -4.34 3.30 -6.41
C GLY A 30 -5.07 3.33 -7.76
N HIS A 31 -4.48 2.67 -8.76
CA HIS A 31 -5.08 2.33 -10.05
C HIS A 31 -6.42 1.57 -9.99
N ASP A 32 -6.50 0.47 -9.24
CA ASP A 32 -7.68 -0.37 -9.12
C ASP A 32 -8.79 0.32 -8.30
N LEU A 33 -8.42 1.14 -7.31
CA LEU A 33 -9.37 2.03 -6.62
C LEU A 33 -9.96 3.07 -7.58
N ILE A 34 -9.13 3.67 -8.44
CA ILE A 34 -9.56 4.66 -9.43
C ILE A 34 -10.51 4.03 -10.45
N MET A 35 -10.21 2.82 -10.94
CA MET A 35 -11.10 2.10 -11.86
C MET A 35 -12.46 1.76 -11.22
N ARG A 36 -12.45 1.28 -9.97
CA ARG A 36 -13.65 0.81 -9.27
C ARG A 36 -14.57 1.93 -8.79
N GLU A 37 -14.02 2.99 -8.18
CA GLU A 37 -14.83 4.04 -7.51
C GLU A 37 -15.35 5.08 -8.51
N LEU A 38 -14.54 5.45 -9.50
CA LEU A 38 -14.92 6.48 -10.49
C LEU A 38 -15.48 5.89 -11.80
N GLY A 39 -15.49 4.56 -11.94
CA GLY A 39 -15.83 3.89 -13.20
C GLY A 39 -14.89 4.26 -14.34
N ALA A 40 -13.64 4.61 -14.01
CA ALA A 40 -12.65 5.08 -14.96
C ALA A 40 -12.05 3.92 -15.78
N THR A 41 -11.65 4.21 -17.01
CA THR A 41 -10.88 3.29 -17.87
C THR A 41 -9.54 3.91 -18.21
N VAL A 42 -8.47 3.13 -18.18
CA VAL A 42 -7.13 3.58 -18.57
C VAL A 42 -6.95 3.35 -20.06
N VAL A 43 -6.62 4.42 -20.78
CA VAL A 43 -6.33 4.39 -22.21
C VAL A 43 -4.85 4.68 -22.41
N GLU A 44 -4.16 3.78 -23.09
CA GLU A 44 -2.77 3.97 -23.47
C GLU A 44 -2.69 4.97 -24.64
N GLU A 45 -1.84 5.99 -24.50
CA GLU A 45 -1.56 6.92 -25.59
C GLU A 45 -0.48 6.33 -26.50
N PHE A 46 -0.74 6.27 -27.79
CA PHE A 46 0.25 5.89 -28.80
C PHE A 46 0.77 7.14 -29.50
N THR A 47 2.10 7.31 -29.53
CA THR A 47 2.74 8.34 -30.36
C THR A 47 2.87 7.80 -31.78
N ASN A 48 2.09 8.35 -32.72
CA ASN A 48 2.25 8.03 -34.14
C ASN A 48 3.45 8.80 -34.69
N GLU A 49 4.52 8.06 -35.03
CA GLU A 49 5.71 8.57 -35.71
C GLU A 49 5.46 9.00 -37.17
#